data_AF-A0A143C7B3-F1
#
_entry.id   AF-A0A143C7B3-F1
#
_cell.length_a   1.000
_cell.length_b   1.000
_cell.length_c   1.000
_cell.angle_alpha   90.00
_cell.angle_beta   90.00
_cell.angle_gamma   90.00
#
_symmetry.space_group_name_H-M   'P 1'
#
loop_
_entity.id
_entity.type
_entity.pdbx_description
1 polymer ?
#
loop_
_entity_poly.entity_id
_entity_poly.type
_entity_poly.pdbx_seq_one_letter_code
_entity_poly.pdbx_strand_id
1 'polypeptide(L)'
;MAAARTPRASTARTKAVQYEDNVQEPEIIEISTGQRQAEEIERIPVFSIDGTVYTIPKIIPRWMTMRVLKEARAHGQEVASQMGIELILGEEALEALNACNEQGEVSDEQYDAILDKIQKRAFGQAAQQGKASKR
;
A
#
# COMPACT_ATOMS: atom_id res chain seq x y z
N MET A 1 -77.93 -33.89 -3.03
CA MET A 1 -76.76 -34.65 -3.48
C MET A 1 -75.59 -33.69 -3.62
N ALA A 2 -74.52 -33.93 -2.84
CA ALA A 2 -73.39 -33.01 -2.66
C ALA A 2 -72.29 -33.28 -3.69
N ALA A 3 -71.78 -32.25 -4.34
CA ALA A 3 -70.61 -32.32 -5.22
C ALA A 3 -69.37 -31.83 -4.46
N ALA A 4 -68.40 -32.71 -4.23
CA ALA A 4 -67.17 -32.41 -3.50
C ALA A 4 -65.91 -32.59 -4.38
N ARG A 5 -65.29 -31.45 -4.68
CA ARG A 5 -63.84 -31.14 -4.77
C ARG A 5 -62.90 -32.16 -5.44
N THR A 6 -62.44 -31.81 -6.64
CA THR A 6 -61.21 -32.32 -7.27
C THR A 6 -59.97 -31.63 -6.69
N PRO A 7 -58.92 -32.35 -6.24
CA PRO A 7 -57.64 -31.73 -5.93
C PRO A 7 -56.79 -31.53 -7.20
N ARG A 8 -56.35 -30.28 -7.44
CA ARG A 8 -55.31 -29.91 -8.41
C ARG A 8 -53.95 -30.36 -7.87
N ALA A 9 -53.27 -31.27 -8.56
CA ALA A 9 -51.86 -31.54 -8.34
C ALA A 9 -51.02 -30.44 -9.00
N SER A 10 -50.39 -29.57 -8.19
CA SER A 10 -49.38 -28.62 -8.66
C SER A 10 -48.02 -29.32 -8.75
N THR A 11 -47.54 -29.57 -9.96
CA THR A 11 -46.14 -29.94 -10.22
C THR A 11 -45.23 -28.76 -9.90
N ALA A 12 -44.63 -28.75 -8.71
CA ALA A 12 -43.48 -27.91 -8.41
C ALA A 12 -42.26 -28.47 -9.17
N ARG A 13 -41.95 -27.88 -10.32
CA ARG A 13 -40.77 -28.20 -11.12
C ARG A 13 -39.58 -27.44 -10.50
N THR A 14 -38.88 -28.07 -9.56
CA THR A 14 -37.61 -27.56 -9.04
C THR A 14 -36.62 -27.50 -10.20
N LYS A 15 -36.33 -26.28 -10.69
CA LYS A 15 -35.21 -26.07 -11.62
C LYS A 15 -33.93 -26.31 -10.81
N ALA A 16 -33.27 -27.43 -11.08
CA ALA A 16 -31.90 -27.64 -10.64
C ALA A 16 -31.04 -26.57 -11.31
N VAL A 17 -30.48 -25.68 -10.49
CA VAL A 17 -29.42 -24.77 -10.92
C VAL A 17 -28.19 -25.65 -11.13
N GLN A 18 -27.80 -25.84 -12.39
CA GLN A 18 -26.50 -26.44 -12.70
C GLN A 18 -25.44 -25.39 -12.36
N TYR A 19 -24.66 -25.66 -11.32
CA TYR A 19 -23.40 -24.95 -11.11
C TYR A 19 -22.40 -25.54 -12.11
N GLU A 20 -22.04 -24.75 -13.11
CA GLU A 20 -20.89 -25.07 -13.94
C GLU A 20 -19.65 -24.93 -13.06
N ASP A 21 -19.02 -26.08 -12.77
CA ASP A 21 -17.79 -26.19 -12.01
C ASP A 21 -16.62 -25.73 -12.89
N ASN A 22 -16.50 -24.42 -13.07
CA ASN A 22 -15.36 -23.81 -13.75
C ASN A 22 -14.21 -23.70 -12.74
N VAL A 23 -13.64 -24.85 -12.34
CA VAL A 23 -12.43 -24.89 -11.51
C VAL A 23 -11.25 -24.48 -12.38
N GLN A 24 -11.01 -23.18 -12.46
CA GLN A 24 -9.71 -22.66 -12.90
C GLN A 24 -8.67 -23.11 -11.86
N GLU A 25 -7.78 -24.01 -12.27
CA GLU A 25 -6.63 -24.40 -11.44
C GLU A 25 -5.84 -23.14 -11.06
N PRO A 26 -5.39 -23.00 -9.80
CA PRO A 26 -4.71 -21.79 -9.36
C PRO A 26 -3.37 -21.67 -10.10
N GLU A 27 -3.19 -20.58 -10.85
CA GLU A 27 -1.91 -20.23 -11.48
C GLU A 27 -0.89 -19.91 -10.38
N ILE A 28 0.06 -20.83 -10.15
CA ILE A 28 1.11 -20.67 -9.13
C ILE A 28 2.28 -19.89 -9.73
N ILE A 29 2.67 -18.79 -9.09
CA ILE A 29 3.89 -18.05 -9.44
C ILE A 29 5.05 -18.65 -8.63
N GLU A 30 5.92 -19.42 -9.29
CA GLU A 30 7.15 -19.93 -8.66
C GLU A 30 8.21 -18.83 -8.55
N ILE A 31 8.74 -18.63 -7.34
CA ILE A 31 9.82 -17.66 -7.08
C ILE A 31 11.10 -18.44 -6.78
N SER A 32 12.08 -18.35 -7.67
CA SER A 32 13.42 -18.91 -7.43
C SER A 32 14.30 -17.93 -6.66
N THR A 33 14.78 -18.32 -5.48
CA THR A 33 15.68 -17.49 -4.64
C THR A 33 17.13 -17.64 -5.08
N GLY A 34 17.50 -17.06 -6.23
CA GLY A 34 18.91 -16.85 -6.58
C GLY A 34 19.51 -15.71 -5.75
N GLN A 35 20.83 -15.73 -5.51
CA GLN A 35 21.55 -14.59 -4.92
C GLN A 35 21.52 -13.41 -5.89
N ARG A 36 20.44 -12.64 -5.87
CA ARG A 36 20.34 -11.38 -6.60
C ARG A 36 21.08 -10.32 -5.78
N GLN A 37 22.09 -9.69 -6.36
CA GLN A 37 22.71 -8.51 -5.75
C GLN A 37 21.61 -7.48 -5.52
N ALA A 38 21.60 -6.89 -4.32
CA ALA A 38 20.67 -5.84 -3.97
C ALA A 38 20.85 -4.70 -4.98
N GLU A 39 19.78 -4.36 -5.71
CA GLU A 39 19.80 -3.23 -6.64
C GLU A 39 20.04 -1.95 -5.84
N GLU A 40 21.00 -1.14 -6.29
CA GLU A 40 21.29 0.15 -5.68
C GLU A 40 20.07 1.05 -5.84
N ILE A 41 19.50 1.48 -4.70
CA ILE A 41 18.27 2.26 -4.68
C ILE A 41 18.60 3.70 -5.06
N GLU A 42 18.13 4.16 -6.23
CA GLU A 42 18.26 5.56 -6.64
C GLU A 42 17.56 6.47 -5.61
N ARG A 43 18.28 7.44 -5.05
CA ARG A 43 17.76 8.39 -4.04
C ARG A 43 17.62 9.80 -4.61
N ILE A 44 16.64 10.55 -4.12
CA ILE A 44 16.35 11.93 -4.52
C ILE A 44 16.33 12.87 -3.30
N PRO A 45 16.78 14.12 -3.45
CA PRO A 45 16.78 15.10 -2.36
C PRO A 45 15.36 15.58 -2.03
N VAL A 46 15.08 15.74 -0.74
CA VAL A 46 13.78 16.22 -0.25
C VAL A 46 13.91 17.62 0.35
N PHE A 47 14.83 17.79 1.30
CA PHE A 47 15.15 19.02 2.01
C PHE A 47 16.65 19.05 2.39
N SER A 48 17.12 20.19 2.87
CA SER A 48 18.48 20.36 3.37
C SER A 48 18.50 21.18 4.64
N ILE A 49 19.35 20.81 5.59
CA ILE A 49 19.60 21.55 6.84
C ILE A 49 21.11 21.82 6.88
N ASP A 50 21.51 23.09 6.99
CA ASP A 50 22.92 23.52 7.08
C ASP A 50 23.85 22.93 6.01
N GLY A 51 23.35 22.79 4.78
CA GLY A 51 24.11 22.20 3.66
C GLY A 51 24.14 20.67 3.64
N THR A 52 23.58 19.99 4.64
CA THR A 52 23.34 18.54 4.62
C THR A 52 22.05 18.25 3.87
N VAL A 53 22.15 17.49 2.78
CA VAL A 53 21.01 17.16 1.92
C VAL A 53 20.43 15.80 2.31
N TYR A 54 19.17 15.80 2.74
CA TYR A 54 18.45 14.58 3.10
C TYR A 54 17.69 14.04 1.90
N THR A 55 17.78 12.71 1.72
CA THR A 55 17.30 12.04 0.50
C THR A 55 16.39 10.85 0.82
N ILE A 56 15.42 10.60 -0.06
CA ILE A 56 14.53 9.44 0.00
C ILE A 56 14.71 8.57 -1.24
N PRO A 57 14.37 7.28 -1.19
CA PRO A 57 14.26 6.44 -2.39
C PRO A 57 13.34 7.08 -3.43
N LYS A 58 13.80 7.14 -4.68
CA LYS A 58 13.00 7.60 -5.82
C LYS A 58 11.79 6.70 -6.03
N ILE A 59 11.99 5.39 -5.87
CA ILE A 59 10.96 4.36 -5.92
C ILE A 59 10.97 3.67 -4.55
N ILE A 60 9.83 3.72 -3.85
CA ILE A 60 9.69 3.00 -2.58
C ILE A 60 9.61 1.50 -2.88
N PRO A 61 10.51 0.68 -2.35
CA PRO A 61 10.44 -0.77 -2.49
C PRO A 61 9.14 -1.32 -1.92
N ARG A 62 8.52 -2.27 -2.63
CA ARG A 62 7.23 -2.85 -2.23
C ARG A 62 7.24 -3.45 -0.83
N TRP A 63 8.38 -4.00 -0.39
CA TRP A 63 8.53 -4.55 0.96
C TRP A 63 8.33 -3.48 2.05
N MET A 64 8.75 -2.23 1.82
CA MET A 64 8.53 -1.12 2.76
C MET A 64 7.04 -0.80 2.87
N THR A 65 6.34 -0.69 1.74
CA THR A 65 4.89 -0.44 1.73
C THR A 65 4.13 -1.56 2.45
N MET A 66 4.50 -2.83 2.21
CA MET A 66 3.86 -3.96 2.89
C MET A 66 4.12 -3.95 4.40
N ARG A 67 5.30 -3.51 4.82
CA ARG A 67 5.63 -3.35 6.25
C ARG A 67 4.75 -2.27 6.89
N VAL A 68 4.57 -1.12 6.24
CA VAL A 68 3.68 -0.05 6.70
C VAL A 68 2.23 -0.54 6.79
N LEU A 69 1.72 -1.26 5.78
CA LEU A 69 0.35 -1.80 5.82
C LEU A 69 0.16 -2.84 6.94
N LYS A 70 1.19 -3.66 7.21
CA LYS A 70 1.17 -4.61 8.33
C LYS A 70 1.05 -3.87 9.66
N GLU A 71 1.81 -2.79 9.82
CA GLU A 71 1.78 -1.96 11.02
C GLU A 71 0.44 -1.25 11.17
N ALA A 72 -0.12 -0.74 10.07
CA ALA A 72 -1.42 -0.07 10.07
C ALA A 72 -2.52 -1.00 10.57
N ARG A 73 -2.44 -2.29 10.21
CA ARG A 73 -3.36 -3.32 10.71
C ARG A 73 -3.19 -3.59 12.21
N ALA A 74 -1.96 -3.56 12.72
CA ALA A 74 -1.65 -3.96 14.10
C ALA A 74 -1.87 -2.81 15.11
N HIS A 75 -1.48 -1.59 14.74
CA HIS A 75 -1.38 -0.45 15.66
C HIS A 75 -2.17 0.78 15.20
N GLY A 76 -2.83 0.70 14.04
CA GLY A 76 -3.58 1.79 13.45
C GLY A 76 -2.77 2.63 12.46
N GLN A 77 -3.49 3.42 11.67
CA GLN A 77 -2.93 4.14 10.53
C GLN A 77 -1.89 5.20 10.93
N GLU A 78 -2.09 5.85 12.07
CA GLU A 78 -1.25 6.97 12.52
C GLU A 78 0.16 6.49 12.91
N VAL A 79 0.26 5.45 13.74
CA VAL A 79 1.53 4.79 14.10
C VAL A 79 2.27 4.30 12.85
N ALA A 80 1.54 3.67 11.93
CA ALA A 80 2.11 3.17 10.69
C ALA A 80 2.63 4.27 9.78
N SER A 81 1.95 5.42 9.75
CA SER A 81 2.37 6.56 8.95
C SER A 81 3.70 7.13 9.45
N GLN A 82 3.87 7.23 10.77
CA GLN A 82 5.11 7.71 11.39
C GLN A 82 6.27 6.75 11.15
N MET A 83 6.05 5.45 11.38
CA MET A 83 7.05 4.41 11.05
C MET A 83 7.39 4.39 9.56
N GLY A 84 6.40 4.63 8.68
CA GLY A 84 6.62 4.72 7.24
C GLY A 84 7.49 5.91 6.84
N ILE A 85 7.29 7.07 7.47
CA ILE A 85 8.14 8.25 7.26
C ILE A 85 9.57 7.95 7.69
N GLU A 86 9.77 7.41 8.88
CA GLU A 86 11.08 7.03 9.41
C GLU A 86 11.79 6.01 8.50
N LEU A 87 11.08 4.99 8.02
CA LEU A 87 11.64 3.96 7.13
C LEU A 87 12.10 4.53 5.78
N ILE A 88 11.45 5.58 5.29
CA ILE A 88 11.72 6.19 3.98
C ILE A 88 12.78 7.28 4.08
N LEU A 89 12.68 8.11 5.10
CA LEU A 89 13.56 9.25 5.33
C LEU A 89 14.89 8.82 5.96
N GLY A 90 14.85 7.81 6.83
CA GLY A 90 15.92 7.43 7.74
C GLY A 90 15.77 8.13 9.08
N GLU A 91 16.25 7.45 10.13
CA GLU A 91 16.23 7.93 11.52
C GLU A 91 16.94 9.28 11.66
N GLU A 92 18.18 9.38 11.17
CA GLU A 92 19.00 10.61 11.22
C GLU A 92 18.30 11.82 10.59
N ALA A 93 17.65 11.62 9.45
CA ALA A 93 16.97 12.69 8.74
C ALA A 93 15.69 13.16 9.46
N LEU A 94 14.98 12.22 10.10
CA LEU A 94 13.79 12.54 10.88
C LEU A 94 14.15 13.24 12.18
N GLU A 95 15.20 12.78 12.86
CA GLU A 95 15.73 13.42 14.07
C GLU A 95 16.21 14.84 13.78
N ALA A 96 16.95 15.06 12.69
CA ALA A 96 17.38 16.39 12.28
C ALA A 96 16.20 17.33 12.02
N LEU A 97 15.16 16.83 11.32
CA LEU A 97 13.95 17.59 11.05
C LEU A 97 13.20 17.96 12.34
N ASN A 98 13.08 17.01 13.28
CA ASN A 98 12.45 17.25 14.57
C ASN A 98 13.24 18.24 15.42
N ALA A 99 14.56 18.13 15.47
CA ALA A 99 15.43 19.04 16.21
C ALA A 99 15.30 20.48 15.70
N CYS A 100 15.28 20.68 14.38
CA CYS A 100 15.05 22.01 13.79
C CYS A 100 13.65 22.55 14.09
N ASN A 101 12.64 21.68 14.16
CA ASN A 101 11.29 22.08 14.55
C ASN A 101 11.22 22.50 16.02
N GLU A 102 11.84 21.75 16.93
CA GLU A 102 11.92 22.09 18.36
C GLU A 102 12.66 23.41 18.61
N GLN A 103 13.66 23.71 17.78
CA GLN A 103 14.42 24.96 17.85
C GLN A 103 13.70 26.14 17.16
N GLY A 104 12.59 25.89 16.47
CA GLY A 104 11.81 26.90 15.75
C GLY A 104 12.48 27.39 14.46
N GLU A 105 13.46 26.65 13.94
CA GLU A 105 14.14 26.96 12.68
C GLU A 105 13.31 26.56 11.45
N VAL A 106 12.40 25.61 11.65
CA VAL A 106 11.42 25.16 10.65
C VAL A 106 10.03 25.56 11.15
N SER A 107 9.24 26.22 10.32
CA SER A 107 7.85 26.51 10.66
C SER A 107 6.98 25.25 10.53
N ASP A 108 5.87 25.18 11.26
CA ASP A 108 4.89 24.09 11.13
C ASP A 108 4.47 23.90 9.66
N GLU A 109 4.29 24.99 8.90
CA GLU A 109 3.95 24.94 7.48
C GLU A 109 5.05 24.30 6.61
N GLN A 110 6.33 24.56 6.92
CA GLN A 110 7.45 23.95 6.22
C GLN A 110 7.59 22.48 6.57
N TYR A 111 7.41 22.14 7.85
CA TYR A 111 7.41 20.77 8.34
C TYR A 111 6.32 19.94 7.65
N ASP A 112 5.09 20.45 7.63
CA ASP A 112 3.95 19.82 6.95
C ASP A 112 4.19 19.69 5.44
N ALA A 113 4.76 20.70 4.80
CA ALA A 113 5.11 20.64 3.38
C ALA A 113 6.16 19.56 3.06
N ILE A 114 7.13 19.36 3.95
CA ILE A 114 8.13 18.29 3.82
C ILE A 114 7.45 16.92 3.96
N LEU A 115 6.61 16.72 4.98
CA LEU A 115 5.89 15.47 5.19
C LEU A 115 4.94 15.15 4.04
N ASP A 116 4.16 16.12 3.56
CA ASP A 116 3.26 15.96 2.41
C ASP A 116 4.03 15.58 1.14
N LYS A 117 5.19 16.20 0.90
CA LYS A 117 6.07 15.85 -0.24
C LYS A 117 6.56 14.40 -0.14
N ILE A 118 6.93 13.94 1.06
CA ILE A 118 7.33 12.54 1.29
C ILE A 118 6.15 11.61 1.06
N GLN A 119 4.99 11.88 1.66
CA GLN A 119 3.80 11.03 1.54
C GLN A 119 3.31 10.92 0.09
N LYS A 120 3.24 12.04 -0.65
CA LYS A 120 2.85 12.04 -2.07
C LYS A 120 3.79 11.23 -2.94
N ARG A 121 5.10 11.27 -2.65
CA ARG A 121 6.09 10.47 -3.39
C ARG A 121 6.02 9.01 -3.00
N ALA A 122 5.89 8.72 -1.71
CA ALA A 122 5.88 7.39 -1.15
C ALA A 122 4.65 6.57 -1.56
N PHE A 123 3.47 7.20 -1.53
CA PHE A 123 2.19 6.53 -1.71
C PHE A 123 1.48 6.92 -3.01
N GLY A 124 1.80 8.07 -3.62
CA GLY A 124 1.19 8.51 -4.87
C GLY A 124 1.74 7.83 -6.13
N GLN A 125 2.99 7.33 -6.12
CA GLN A 125 3.59 6.67 -7.29
C GLN A 125 3.14 5.21 -7.48
N ALA A 126 2.61 4.56 -6.44
CA ALA A 126 2.07 3.21 -6.53
C ALA A 126 0.95 3.09 -7.59
N ALA A 127 0.22 4.18 -7.86
CA ALA A 127 -0.84 4.22 -8.87
C ALA A 127 -0.33 4.36 -10.32
N GLN A 128 0.91 4.82 -10.55
CA GLN A 128 1.43 5.09 -11.90
C GLN A 128 2.26 3.96 -12.50
N GLN A 129 2.86 3.10 -11.68
CA GLN A 129 3.72 2.00 -12.16
C GLN A 129 2.94 0.88 -12.86
N GLY A 130 1.62 0.76 -12.65
CA GLY A 130 0.78 -0.20 -13.36
C GLY A 130 0.52 0.10 -14.84
N LYS A 131 0.85 1.32 -15.32
CA LYS A 131 0.62 1.73 -16.72
C LYS A 131 1.86 1.71 -17.61
N ALA A 132 3.05 1.53 -17.03
CA ALA A 132 4.31 1.61 -17.78
C ALA A 132 4.82 0.27 -18.32
N SER A 133 4.28 -0.88 -17.88
CA SER A 133 4.75 -2.20 -18.29
C SER A 133 4.04 -2.78 -19.53
N LYS A 134 3.65 -1.92 -20.47
CA LYS A 134 3.09 -2.34 -21.77
C LYS A 134 3.70 -1.51 -22.90
N ARG A 135 4.94 -1.83 -23.26
CA ARG A 135 5.55 -1.47 -24.54
C ARG A 135 6.37 -2.64 -25.04
#